data_AF-A0A3C0C7I3-F1
#
_entry.id   AF-A0A3C0C7I3-F1
#
_cell.length_a   1.000
_cell.length_b   1.000
_cell.length_c   1.000
_cell.angle_alpha   90.00
_cell.angle_beta   90.00
_cell.angle_gamma   90.00
#
_symmetry.space_group_name_H-M   'P 1'
#
loop_
_entity.id
_entity.type
_entity.pdbx_description
1 polymer ?
#
loop_
_entity_poly.entity_id
_entity_poly.type
_entity_poly.pdbx_seq_one_letter_code
_entity_poly.pdbx_strand_id
1 'polypeptide(L)' 'MAVPESLKTRVSELRAELKRHAELYYVQDSPVISDFDYDRLLREL' A
#
# COMPACT_ATOMS: atom_id res chain seq x y z
N MET A 1 10.76 -4.58 -21.61
CA MET A 1 11.67 -4.78 -20.47
C MET A 1 10.90 -5.62 -19.45
N ALA A 2 11.33 -6.86 -19.18
CA ALA A 2 10.64 -7.73 -18.24
C ALA A 2 10.85 -7.18 -16.83
N VAL A 3 9.80 -6.70 -16.18
CA VAL A 3 9.85 -6.35 -14.76
C VAL A 3 10.29 -7.62 -14.02
N PRO A 4 11.42 -7.63 -13.31
CA PRO A 4 11.87 -8.81 -12.60
C PRO A 4 10.76 -9.28 -11.66
N GLU A 5 10.49 -10.59 -11.65
CA GLU A 5 9.44 -11.21 -10.83
C GLU A 5 9.54 -10.78 -9.36
N SER A 6 10.75 -10.54 -8.87
CA SER A 6 11.03 -10.03 -7.52
C SER A 6 10.41 -8.66 -7.24
N LEU A 7 10.33 -7.77 -8.24
CA LEU A 7 9.65 -6.49 -8.11
C LEU A 7 8.13 -6.66 -8.09
N LYS A 8 7.58 -7.61 -8.87
CA LYS A 8 6.13 -7.88 -8.85
C LYS A 8 5.67 -8.37 -7.49
N THR A 9 6.45 -9.23 -6.84
CA THR A 9 6.15 -9.71 -5.47
C THR A 9 6.16 -8.54 -4.50
N ARG A 10 7.22 -7.71 -4.51
CA ARG A 10 7.32 -6.52 -3.66
C ARG A 10 6.18 -5.53 -3.86
N VAL A 11 5.84 -5.23 -5.11
CA VAL A 11 4.71 -4.35 -5.46
C VAL A 11 3.37 -4.95 -5.01
N SER A 12 3.23 -6.28 -5.08
CA SER A 12 2.01 -6.95 -4.61
C SER A 12 1.87 -6.91 -3.09
N GLU A 13 2.97 -7.07 -2.36
CA GLU A 13 3.01 -6.91 -0.89
C GLU A 13 2.67 -5.47 -0.49
N LEU A 14 3.33 -4.47 -1.08
CA LEU A 14 3.02 -3.05 -0.87
C LEU A 14 1.56 -2.71 -1.19
N ARG A 15 1.02 -3.25 -2.29
CA ARG A 15 -0.40 -3.07 -2.64
C ARG A 15 -1.32 -3.72 -1.63
N ALA A 16 -0.99 -4.91 -1.13
CA ALA A 16 -1.80 -5.57 -0.11
C ALA A 16 -1.83 -4.76 1.18
N GLU A 17 -0.70 -4.18 1.57
CA GLU A 17 -0.57 -3.31 2.74
C GLU A 17 -1.40 -2.01 2.57
N LEU A 18 -1.22 -1.30 1.45
CA LEU A 18 -2.03 -0.13 1.07
C LEU A 18 -3.53 -0.44 1.06
N LYS A 19 -3.93 -1.61 0.53
CA LYS A 19 -5.34 -2.00 0.49
C LYS A 19 -5.89 -2.25 1.89
N ARG A 20 -5.10 -2.87 2.76
CA ARG A 20 -5.47 -3.09 4.17
C ARG A 20 -5.65 -1.76 4.89
N HIS A 21 -4.74 -0.80 4.69
CA HIS A 21 -4.85 0.55 5.24
C HIS A 21 -6.07 1.30 4.70
N ALA A 22 -6.34 1.21 3.40
CA ALA A 22 -7.54 1.80 2.81
C ALA A 22 -8.82 1.16 3.38
N GLU A 23 -8.84 -0.15 3.60
CA GLU A 23 -9.97 -0.84 4.22
C GLU A 23 -10.17 -0.37 5.68
N LEU A 24 -9.09 -0.20 6.43
CA LEU A 24 -9.17 0.33 7.80
C LEU A 24 -9.67 1.78 7.84
N TYR A 25 -9.25 2.60 6.87
CA TYR A 25 -9.69 3.99 6.72
C TYR A 25 -11.16 4.09 6.29
N TYR A 26 -11.55 3.41 5.21
CA TYR A 26 -12.89 3.53 4.60
C TYR A 26 -13.95 2.62 5.25
N VAL A 27 -13.58 1.48 5.81
CA VAL A 27 -14.51 0.49 6.36
C VAL A 27 -14.55 0.54 7.88
N GLN A 28 -13.38 0.53 8.54
CA GLN A 28 -13.33 0.53 10.01
C GLN A 28 -13.38 1.94 10.62
N ASP A 29 -13.28 3.00 9.82
CA ASP A 29 -13.14 4.39 10.29
C ASP A 29 -12.00 4.53 11.34
N SER A 30 -11.02 3.63 11.23
CA SER A 30 -9.96 3.44 12.22
C SER A 30 -8.61 3.50 11.51
N PRO A 31 -8.22 4.68 11.02
CA PRO A 31 -6.96 4.85 10.30
C PRO A 31 -5.78 4.45 11.18
N VAL A 32 -5.04 3.43 10.75
CA VAL A 32 -3.82 2.96 11.46
C VAL A 32 -2.59 3.77 11.05
N ILE A 33 -2.65 4.42 9.87
CA ILE A 33 -1.63 5.32 9.35
C ILE A 33 -2.29 6.65 8.97
N SER A 34 -1.54 7.74 9.11
CA SER A 34 -1.97 9.06 8.70
C SER A 34 -2.00 9.17 7.17
N ASP A 35 -2.83 10.06 6.62
CA ASP A 35 -2.87 10.34 5.17
C ASP A 35 -1.45 10.60 4.60
N PHE A 36 -0.57 11.25 5.39
CA PHE A 36 0.81 11.50 5.00
C PHE A 36 1.65 10.22 4.83
N ASP A 37 1.48 9.24 5.71
CA ASP A 37 2.19 7.96 5.62
C ASP A 37 1.64 7.14 4.45
N TYR A 38 0.33 7.21 4.20
CA TYR A 38 -0.32 6.59 3.03
C TYR A 38 0.20 7.18 1.71
N ASP A 39 0.29 8.51 1.62
CA ASP A 39 0.91 9.21 0.47
C ASP A 39 2.37 8.82 0.27
N ARG A 40 3.13 8.61 1.35
CA ARG A 40 4.53 8.19 1.28
C ARG A 40 4.66 6.75 0.74
N LEU A 41 3.80 5.85 1.21
CA LEU A 41 3.69 4.47 0.70
C LEU A 41 3.30 4.43 -0.79
N LEU A 42 2.38 5.30 -1.20
CA LEU A 42 1.96 5.45 -2.60
C LEU A 42 3.06 5.98 -3.52
N ARG A 43 3.93 6.85 -3.01
CA ARG A 43 5.07 7.39 -3.76
C ARG A 43 6.24 6.40 -3.88
N GLU A 44 6.30 5.40 -3.00
CA GLU A 44 7.33 4.36 -3.01
C GLU A 44 7.01 3.21 -3.97
N LEU A 45 5.74 3.08 -4.37
CA LEU A 45 5.23 2.11 -5.36
C LEU A 45 5.50 2.55 -6.80
#